data_AF-A0A954HV99-F1
#
_entry.id   AF-A0A954HV99-F1
#
_cell.length_a   1.000
_cell.length_b   1.000
_cell.length_c   1.000
_cell.angle_alpha   90.00
_cell.angle_beta   90.00
_cell.angle_gamma   90.00
#
_symmetry.space_group_name_H-M   'P 1'
#
loop_
_entity.id
_entity.type
_entity.pdbx_description
1 polymer ?
#
loop_
_entity_poly.entity_id
_entity_poly.type
_entity_poly.pdbx_seq_one_letter_code
_entity_poly.pdbx_strand_id
1 'polypeptide(L)'
;SAFLVSIFEFVNPQFGPASDGNPPHSVSVEEILDRSYREYSRSKIDDELVRFRILAALGTAYAGLGQQSQAADVLSEGAILLRETPDRPEADYLPVMQLLIDALRKSERADEARDVAEHYAADLSDIDFSSVTNIDNRDIAVFGGVHIEFPNVIGAVDIASWQVSGDQTTLSLPEVTSAVNLSGDETLRATGSGSLLSLPNLTSLSNGTGRTQDLHVEALQGGVIDLSSVTEIIDPQEGDQRGRATRLRAEGTGSLIQLDSLQNFVDFHANTREEDRDDDDNAQYSELNAIQGGTIRLGSLTSLRGVYVDIAVNSMVSGSIQLEPGSILLAAGTLNGSLHNSGQVQTPAGVDVFTVNGDFTQTGHGTLSVALSSPTGFDSFNVTGSAQLNGTLALAFTSGFVPEIGMSFAVLSYSSSTGAFAFITGDDTGSGGKLTPTYGISQLTLTTTAAVLLSDAAGLSEMVDENGNTLTPEMIREYLTSWLDELPVAAGGFGAVSFVVADLPSRQLAAASTNTIWIDINAGSAGWFIDVTPWQNEEFDSTGRAVVGSDADGRVDLLTVLLHEIGHLLGQGHSEDGLMRETLGTGVREALNAESLDDFFALSPPLSAFAPEVA
;
A
#
# COMPACT_ATOMS: atom_id res chain seq x y z
N SER A 1 5.24 14.13 67.48
CA SER A 1 4.66 15.37 68.07
C SER A 1 5.67 16.51 68.12
N ALA A 2 6.85 16.38 68.75
CA ALA A 2 7.88 17.44 68.73
C ALA A 2 8.43 17.76 67.30
N PHE A 3 8.46 16.78 66.40
CA PHE A 3 8.86 16.94 64.99
C PHE A 3 7.75 17.51 64.07
N LEU A 4 6.48 17.30 64.42
CA LEU A 4 5.33 17.90 63.70
C LEU A 4 5.11 19.37 64.11
N VAL A 5 5.49 19.74 65.34
CA VAL A 5 5.49 21.13 65.81
C VAL A 5 6.53 21.97 65.06
N SER A 6 7.68 21.41 64.65
CA SER A 6 8.70 22.17 63.90
C SER A 6 8.32 22.46 62.44
N ILE A 7 7.44 21.67 61.82
CA ILE A 7 6.93 21.95 60.46
C ILE A 7 5.76 22.96 60.52
N PHE A 8 4.95 22.96 61.59
CA PHE A 8 3.80 23.88 61.71
C PHE A 8 4.10 25.24 62.36
N GLU A 9 5.14 25.38 63.19
CA GLU A 9 5.46 26.67 63.85
C GLU A 9 6.18 27.70 62.95
N PHE A 10 6.67 27.33 61.77
CA PHE A 10 7.48 28.23 60.93
C PHE A 10 6.70 29.06 59.89
N VAL A 11 5.36 28.93 59.83
CA VAL A 11 4.50 29.73 58.93
C VAL A 11 4.01 31.04 59.58
N ASN A 12 4.48 31.40 60.79
CA ASN A 12 4.04 32.61 61.50
C ASN A 12 5.19 33.63 61.71
N PRO A 13 5.18 34.81 61.07
CA PRO A 13 6.29 35.76 61.11
C PRO A 13 6.20 36.66 62.35
N GLN A 14 6.74 36.23 63.49
CA GLN A 14 6.95 37.10 64.66
C GLN A 14 8.23 36.71 65.40
N PHE A 15 9.40 37.09 64.85
CA PHE A 15 10.60 37.26 65.67
C PHE A 15 10.67 38.72 66.13
N GLY A 16 10.60 38.93 67.45
CA GLY A 16 10.94 40.21 68.08
C GLY A 16 12.42 40.56 67.86
N PRO A 17 12.82 41.83 68.06
CA PRO A 17 14.13 42.32 67.65
C PRO A 17 15.27 41.69 68.46
N ALA A 18 16.33 41.28 67.76
CA ALA A 18 17.61 40.88 68.36
C ALA A 18 18.30 42.10 69.00
N SER A 19 18.84 41.93 70.20
CA SER A 19 19.46 42.99 71.01
C SER A 19 20.86 43.41 70.55
N ASP A 20 21.32 42.97 69.38
CA ASP A 20 22.69 43.13 68.88
C ASP A 20 22.80 43.85 67.52
N GLY A 21 21.69 44.33 66.96
CA GLY A 21 21.72 45.21 65.78
C GLY A 21 22.09 44.54 64.46
N ASN A 22 22.12 43.21 64.39
CA ASN A 22 22.22 42.48 63.12
C ASN A 22 20.81 42.13 62.58
N PRO A 23 20.56 42.24 61.26
CA PRO A 23 19.30 41.75 60.69
C PRO A 23 19.19 40.23 60.88
N PRO A 24 18.00 39.68 61.17
CA PRO A 24 17.82 38.23 61.28
C PRO A 24 18.19 37.58 59.95
N HIS A 25 19.04 36.55 59.98
CA HIS A 25 19.36 35.74 58.82
C HIS A 25 18.06 35.14 58.26
N SER A 26 17.66 35.54 57.04
CA SER A 26 16.54 34.92 56.33
C SER A 26 16.98 33.55 55.84
N VAL A 27 16.64 32.50 56.59
CA VAL A 27 16.83 31.10 56.18
C VAL A 27 15.85 30.80 55.05
N SER A 28 16.32 30.24 53.94
CA SER A 28 15.44 29.86 52.81
C SER A 28 14.61 28.61 53.17
N VAL A 29 13.45 28.43 52.52
CA VAL A 29 12.62 27.23 52.71
C VAL A 29 13.40 25.96 52.36
N GLU A 30 14.25 26.03 51.34
CA GLU A 30 15.17 24.95 50.93
C GLU A 30 16.16 24.59 52.06
N GLU A 31 16.80 25.58 52.68
CA GLU A 31 17.76 25.35 53.77
C GLU A 31 17.07 24.73 55.01
N ILE A 32 15.79 25.05 55.23
CA ILE A 32 14.96 24.43 56.26
C ILE A 32 14.70 22.96 55.91
N LEU A 33 14.30 22.65 54.67
CA LEU A 33 14.04 21.27 54.24
C LEU A 33 15.30 20.40 54.31
N ASP A 34 16.44 20.90 53.85
CA ASP A 34 17.73 20.19 53.92
C ASP A 34 18.18 19.94 55.36
N ARG A 35 17.86 20.87 56.27
CA ARG A 35 18.12 20.67 57.69
C ARG A 35 17.16 19.62 58.27
N SER A 36 15.88 19.68 57.93
CA SER A 36 14.86 18.72 58.37
C SER A 36 15.16 17.30 57.90
N TYR A 37 15.60 17.12 56.65
CA TYR A 37 16.01 15.82 56.13
C TYR A 37 17.25 15.29 56.85
N ARG A 38 18.28 16.12 57.07
CA ARG A 38 19.48 15.72 57.84
C ARG A 38 19.18 15.33 59.29
N GLU A 39 18.25 16.01 59.96
CA GLU A 39 17.82 15.65 61.30
C GLU A 39 17.01 14.35 61.29
N TYR A 40 16.14 14.15 60.29
CA TYR A 40 15.46 12.86 60.07
C TYR A 40 16.46 11.72 59.93
N SER A 41 17.48 11.83 59.06
CA SER A 41 18.47 10.77 58.82
C SER A 41 19.32 10.43 60.06
N ARG A 42 19.37 11.32 61.06
CA ARG A 42 20.07 11.10 62.34
C ARG A 42 19.14 10.60 63.44
N SER A 43 17.84 10.70 63.24
CA SER A 43 16.84 10.37 64.25
C SER A 43 16.68 8.86 64.39
N LYS A 44 16.45 8.38 65.62
CA LYS A 44 16.08 6.99 65.91
C LYS A 44 14.57 6.91 66.08
N ILE A 45 13.84 6.97 64.98
CA ILE A 45 12.38 6.79 64.97
C ILE A 45 12.11 5.30 64.79
N ASP A 46 11.54 4.60 65.75
CA ASP A 46 11.38 3.14 65.62
C ASP A 46 10.14 2.70 64.82
N ASP A 47 9.27 3.65 64.46
CA ASP A 47 8.02 3.41 63.72
C ASP A 47 8.20 3.72 62.23
N GLU A 48 8.12 2.67 61.39
CA GLU A 48 8.31 2.75 59.93
C GLU A 48 7.24 3.59 59.24
N LEU A 49 5.98 3.54 59.70
CA LEU A 49 4.89 4.35 59.13
C LEU A 49 5.10 5.83 59.43
N VAL A 50 5.63 6.15 60.62
CA VAL A 50 6.02 7.53 60.96
C VAL A 50 7.21 7.99 60.11
N ARG A 51 8.21 7.14 59.86
CA ARG A 51 9.33 7.48 58.95
C ARG A 51 8.86 7.73 57.54
N PHE A 52 8.00 6.85 57.02
CA PHE A 52 7.40 7.00 55.70
C PHE A 52 6.66 8.34 55.57
N ARG A 53 5.78 8.67 56.52
CA ARG A 53 5.02 9.93 56.49
C ARG A 53 5.92 11.17 56.53
N ILE A 54 7.05 11.09 57.23
CA ILE A 54 8.05 12.17 57.25
C ILE A 54 8.72 12.33 55.89
N LEU A 55 9.15 11.22 55.29
CA LEU A 55 9.76 11.22 53.96
C LEU A 55 8.78 11.67 52.87
N ALA A 56 7.53 11.21 52.91
CA ALA A 56 6.48 11.66 52.00
C ALA A 56 6.23 13.17 52.10
N ALA A 57 6.17 13.71 53.32
CA ALA A 57 6.01 15.15 53.53
C ALA A 57 7.22 15.96 53.02
N LEU A 58 8.45 15.49 53.25
CA LEU A 58 9.67 16.14 52.76
C LEU A 58 9.75 16.09 51.24
N GLY A 59 9.50 14.93 50.64
CA GLY A 59 9.47 14.75 49.18
C GLY A 59 8.44 15.62 48.48
N THR A 60 7.23 15.73 49.07
CA THR A 60 6.18 16.65 48.59
C THR A 60 6.62 18.11 48.65
N ALA A 61 7.30 18.51 49.73
CA ALA A 61 7.80 19.87 49.85
C ALA A 61 8.91 20.18 48.83
N TYR A 62 9.85 19.25 48.59
CA TYR A 62 10.87 19.37 47.54
C TYR A 62 10.26 19.48 46.15
N ALA A 63 9.25 18.64 45.84
CA ALA A 63 8.55 18.69 44.55
C ALA A 63 7.85 20.03 44.33
N GLY A 64 7.21 20.59 45.37
CA GLY A 64 6.55 21.90 45.34
C GLY A 64 7.50 23.08 45.12
N LEU A 65 8.79 22.93 45.46
CA LEU A 65 9.85 23.90 45.18
C LEU A 65 10.53 23.68 43.81
N GLY A 66 10.08 22.71 43.02
CA GLY A 66 10.68 22.37 41.73
C GLY A 66 11.97 21.53 41.83
N GLN A 67 12.32 21.02 43.01
CA GLN A 67 13.53 20.23 43.25
C GLN A 67 13.28 18.74 42.99
N GLN A 68 13.08 18.37 41.73
CA GLN A 68 12.58 17.06 41.33
C GLN A 68 13.57 15.91 41.61
N SER A 69 14.87 16.15 41.49
CA SER A 69 15.89 15.13 41.84
C SER A 69 15.89 14.82 43.33
N GLN A 70 15.87 15.85 44.18
CA GLN A 70 15.79 15.69 45.63
C GLN A 70 14.47 15.07 46.07
N ALA A 71 13.36 15.48 45.44
CA ALA A 71 12.06 14.86 45.66
C ALA A 71 12.09 13.36 45.32
N ALA A 72 12.65 12.99 44.17
CA ALA A 72 12.78 11.60 43.76
C ALA A 72 13.60 10.77 44.75
N ASP A 73 14.74 11.29 45.22
CA ASP A 73 15.61 10.57 46.17
C ASP A 73 14.92 10.32 47.52
N VAL A 74 14.30 11.36 48.09
CA VAL A 74 13.60 11.28 49.38
C VAL A 74 12.37 10.38 49.31
N LEU A 75 11.61 10.47 48.21
CA LEU A 75 10.43 9.62 47.97
C LEU A 75 10.81 8.17 47.70
N SER A 76 11.96 7.91 47.05
CA SER A 76 12.49 6.56 46.85
C SER A 76 12.83 5.88 48.18
N GLU A 77 13.44 6.61 49.11
CA GLU A 77 13.69 6.09 50.47
C GLU A 77 12.36 5.75 51.19
N GLY A 78 11.33 6.59 51.01
CA GLY A 78 9.99 6.35 51.55
C GLY A 78 9.34 5.10 50.97
N ALA A 79 9.47 4.91 49.66
CA ALA A 79 8.93 3.76 48.93
C ALA A 79 9.61 2.43 49.38
N ILE A 80 10.92 2.46 49.65
CA ILE A 80 11.65 1.30 50.19
C ILE A 80 11.15 0.93 51.59
N LEU A 81 10.96 1.91 52.48
CA LEU A 81 10.46 1.66 53.84
C LEU A 81 9.06 1.02 53.83
N LEU A 82 8.17 1.52 52.97
CA LEU A 82 6.82 0.94 52.80
C LEU A 82 6.81 -0.50 52.30
N ARG A 83 7.82 -0.89 51.52
CA ARG A 83 7.97 -2.27 51.05
C ARG A 83 8.17 -3.23 52.22
N GLU A 84 8.80 -2.77 53.29
CA GLU A 84 9.17 -3.58 54.44
C GLU A 84 8.08 -3.58 55.55
N THR A 85 7.09 -2.68 55.48
CA THR A 85 6.04 -2.51 56.50
C THR A 85 4.84 -3.44 56.29
N PRO A 86 4.51 -4.34 57.24
CA PRO A 86 3.27 -5.14 57.24
C PRO A 86 2.02 -4.27 57.51
N ASP A 87 0.87 -4.62 56.91
CA ASP A 87 -0.44 -3.94 57.10
C ASP A 87 -0.46 -2.44 56.74
N ARG A 88 0.17 -2.07 55.62
CA ARG A 88 0.23 -0.68 55.13
C ARG A 88 -1.15 -0.12 54.71
N PRO A 89 -1.51 1.13 55.08
CA PRO A 89 -2.74 1.77 54.62
C PRO A 89 -2.61 2.29 53.18
N GLU A 90 -3.25 1.63 52.22
CA GLU A 90 -3.21 1.96 50.77
C GLU A 90 -3.59 3.42 50.44
N ALA A 91 -4.50 4.02 51.22
CA ALA A 91 -4.96 5.39 51.00
C ALA A 91 -3.87 6.47 51.18
N ASP A 92 -2.83 6.19 51.98
CA ASP A 92 -1.71 7.11 52.21
C ASP A 92 -0.59 6.93 51.16
N TYR A 93 -0.66 5.87 50.36
CA TYR A 93 0.44 5.34 49.56
C TYR A 93 0.37 5.76 48.10
N LEU A 94 -0.79 5.61 47.47
CA LEU A 94 -0.97 5.86 46.04
C LEU A 94 -0.58 7.29 45.61
N PRO A 95 -0.92 8.36 46.38
CA PRO A 95 -0.50 9.72 46.02
C PRO A 95 1.02 9.92 46.08
N VAL A 96 1.70 9.21 46.99
CA VAL A 96 3.15 9.32 47.19
C VAL A 96 3.90 8.57 46.09
N MET A 97 3.39 7.43 45.66
CA MET A 97 3.95 6.68 44.54
C MET A 97 3.78 7.42 43.21
N GLN A 98 2.61 8.02 42.98
CA GLN A 98 2.40 8.87 41.80
C GLN A 98 3.35 10.07 41.80
N LEU A 99 3.52 10.72 42.96
CA LEU A 99 4.45 11.83 43.11
C LEU A 99 5.91 11.40 42.87
N LEU A 100 6.31 10.20 43.28
CA LEU A 100 7.62 9.63 43.00
C LEU A 100 7.85 9.43 41.51
N ILE A 101 6.89 8.81 40.81
CA ILE A 101 6.94 8.60 39.35
C ILE A 101 7.08 9.95 38.64
N ASP A 102 6.29 10.95 39.02
CA ASP A 102 6.34 12.29 38.44
C ASP A 102 7.68 12.98 38.70
N ALA A 103 8.23 12.86 39.91
CA ALA A 103 9.53 13.41 40.27
C ALA A 103 10.68 12.74 39.50
N LEU A 104 10.64 11.41 39.32
CA LEU A 104 11.62 10.66 38.52
C LEU A 104 11.57 11.07 37.05
N ARG A 105 10.37 11.19 36.46
CA ARG A 105 10.20 11.66 35.07
C ARG A 105 10.74 13.07 34.88
N LYS A 106 10.39 14.00 35.78
CA LYS A 106 10.85 15.40 35.71
C LYS A 106 12.33 15.58 36.07
N SER A 107 13.00 14.54 36.56
CA SER A 107 14.44 14.51 36.82
C SER A 107 15.21 13.66 35.81
N GLU A 108 14.61 13.35 34.65
CA GLU A 108 15.24 12.59 33.55
C GLU A 108 15.62 11.14 33.91
N ARG A 109 15.00 10.57 34.96
CA ARG A 109 15.22 9.18 35.43
C ARG A 109 14.09 8.26 34.97
N ALA A 110 13.87 8.20 33.65
CA ALA A 110 12.72 7.50 33.06
C ALA A 110 12.72 5.98 33.32
N ASP A 111 13.89 5.33 33.32
CA ASP A 111 14.02 3.89 33.55
C ASP A 111 13.64 3.51 34.99
N GLU A 112 14.04 4.33 35.96
CA GLU A 112 13.65 4.14 37.37
C GLU A 112 12.16 4.43 37.58
N ALA A 113 11.61 5.46 36.90
CA ALA A 113 10.17 5.71 36.92
C ALA A 113 9.38 4.52 36.37
N ARG A 114 9.92 3.83 35.36
CA ARG A 114 9.32 2.64 34.77
C ARG A 114 9.38 1.44 35.72
N ASP A 115 10.53 1.17 36.33
CA ASP A 115 10.71 0.08 37.31
C ASP A 115 9.78 0.24 38.52
N VAL A 116 9.67 1.48 39.03
CA VAL A 116 8.69 1.86 40.04
C VAL A 116 7.28 1.56 39.51
N ALA A 117 6.85 2.15 38.40
CA ALA A 117 5.50 1.96 37.86
C ALA A 117 5.12 0.48 37.62
N GLU A 118 6.03 -0.32 37.07
CA GLU A 118 5.86 -1.77 36.85
C GLU A 118 5.66 -2.52 38.17
N HIS A 119 6.37 -2.13 39.24
CA HIS A 119 6.22 -2.76 40.55
C HIS A 119 4.88 -2.43 41.21
N TYR A 120 4.36 -1.21 41.01
CA TYR A 120 3.11 -0.72 41.63
C TYR A 120 1.85 -1.01 40.80
N ALA A 121 2.01 -1.45 39.55
CA ALA A 121 0.93 -1.87 38.66
C ALA A 121 0.02 -2.97 39.26
N ALA A 122 0.56 -3.84 40.11
CA ALA A 122 -0.21 -4.90 40.77
C ALA A 122 -1.28 -4.38 41.77
N ASP A 123 -1.12 -3.16 42.30
CA ASP A 123 -2.10 -2.53 43.20
C ASP A 123 -3.16 -1.71 42.40
N LEU A 124 -3.00 -1.53 41.08
CA LEU A 124 -3.90 -0.73 40.22
C LEU A 124 -5.03 -1.55 39.56
N SER A 125 -4.95 -2.89 39.56
CA SER A 125 -6.00 -3.75 39.00
C SER A 125 -7.33 -3.71 39.78
N ASP A 126 -7.34 -3.10 40.97
CA ASP A 126 -8.52 -2.94 41.82
C ASP A 126 -9.19 -1.55 41.71
N ILE A 127 -8.72 -0.67 40.80
CA ILE A 127 -9.37 0.62 40.56
C ILE A 127 -10.63 0.42 39.72
N ASP A 128 -11.78 0.70 40.33
CA ASP A 128 -13.07 0.71 39.65
C ASP A 128 -13.26 2.00 38.82
N PHE A 129 -13.24 1.86 37.50
CA PHE A 129 -13.50 2.95 36.54
C PHE A 129 -14.97 3.07 36.14
N SER A 130 -15.90 2.36 36.79
CA SER A 130 -17.34 2.42 36.48
C SER A 130 -17.94 3.82 36.65
N SER A 131 -17.32 4.70 37.43
CA SER A 131 -17.76 6.10 37.56
C SER A 131 -17.43 6.97 36.34
N VAL A 132 -16.52 6.53 35.47
CA VAL A 132 -16.15 7.23 34.25
C VAL A 132 -17.18 6.95 33.17
N THR A 133 -17.78 8.02 32.65
CA THR A 133 -18.87 7.95 31.65
C THR A 133 -18.54 8.70 30.35
N ASN A 134 -17.44 9.45 30.32
CA ASN A 134 -17.00 10.22 29.18
C ASN A 134 -15.47 10.33 29.20
N ILE A 135 -14.85 10.13 28.05
CA ILE A 135 -13.41 10.23 27.81
C ILE A 135 -13.09 11.03 26.55
N ASP A 136 -14.05 11.83 26.07
CA ASP A 136 -13.90 12.59 24.83
C ASP A 136 -12.66 13.48 24.91
N ASN A 137 -11.79 13.34 23.91
CA ASN A 137 -10.54 14.10 23.80
C ASN A 137 -9.68 13.95 25.08
N ARG A 138 -9.50 12.71 25.54
CA ARG A 138 -8.64 12.35 26.67
C ARG A 138 -7.62 11.30 26.27
N ASP A 139 -6.35 11.65 26.46
CA ASP A 139 -5.26 10.69 26.37
C ASP A 139 -5.36 9.63 27.48
N ILE A 140 -5.16 8.38 27.10
CA ILE A 140 -5.18 7.25 28.01
C ILE A 140 -3.90 6.46 27.79
N ALA A 141 -3.18 6.17 28.87
CA ALA A 141 -1.96 5.38 28.77
C ALA A 141 -1.95 4.31 29.87
N VAL A 142 -1.92 3.05 29.47
CA VAL A 142 -1.97 1.87 30.35
C VAL A 142 -0.67 1.09 30.19
N PHE A 143 -0.01 0.79 31.32
CA PHE A 143 1.29 0.13 31.35
C PHE A 143 1.36 -0.98 32.40
N GLY A 144 2.35 -1.86 32.29
CA GLY A 144 2.80 -2.70 33.40
C GLY A 144 1.93 -3.94 33.67
N GLY A 145 1.27 -4.50 32.66
CA GLY A 145 0.48 -5.74 32.79
C GLY A 145 -0.88 -5.53 33.49
N VAL A 146 -1.36 -4.29 33.56
CA VAL A 146 -2.66 -3.94 34.16
C VAL A 146 -3.79 -4.15 33.16
N HIS A 147 -4.96 -4.54 33.66
CA HIS A 147 -6.20 -4.57 32.90
C HIS A 147 -7.12 -3.43 33.37
N ILE A 148 -7.46 -2.52 32.46
CA ILE A 148 -8.38 -1.42 32.68
C ILE A 148 -9.60 -1.60 31.78
N GLU A 149 -10.79 -1.41 32.34
CA GLU A 149 -12.06 -1.43 31.61
C GLU A 149 -12.86 -0.16 31.93
N PHE A 150 -13.43 0.46 30.90
CA PHE A 150 -14.37 1.57 31.02
C PHE A 150 -15.81 1.12 30.67
N PRO A 151 -16.52 0.44 31.59
CA PRO A 151 -17.79 -0.23 31.27
C PRO A 151 -18.96 0.74 31.02
N ASN A 152 -18.83 2.00 31.45
CA ASN A 152 -19.92 2.99 31.35
C ASN A 152 -19.60 4.15 30.39
N VAL A 153 -18.52 4.05 29.60
CA VAL A 153 -18.29 4.91 28.44
C VAL A 153 -19.07 4.33 27.27
N ILE A 154 -20.25 4.89 27.02
CA ILE A 154 -21.26 4.30 26.12
C ILE A 154 -21.43 5.18 24.89
N GLY A 155 -21.57 4.55 23.72
CA GLY A 155 -22.02 5.23 22.51
C GLY A 155 -20.87 5.81 21.69
N ALA A 156 -20.98 7.09 21.33
CA ALA A 156 -20.01 7.79 20.50
C ALA A 156 -18.91 8.44 21.35
N VAL A 157 -17.67 8.36 20.89
CA VAL A 157 -16.52 8.99 21.54
C VAL A 157 -15.66 9.78 20.56
N ASP A 158 -15.11 10.90 21.03
CA ASP A 158 -14.03 11.62 20.36
C ASP A 158 -12.68 10.99 20.75
N ILE A 159 -11.99 10.43 19.77
CA ILE A 159 -10.71 9.76 19.93
C ILE A 159 -9.64 10.79 20.33
N ALA A 160 -8.84 10.39 21.30
CA ALA A 160 -7.52 10.95 21.56
C ALA A 160 -6.51 9.80 21.68
N SER A 161 -5.27 10.10 22.03
CA SER A 161 -4.20 9.13 21.99
C SER A 161 -4.33 8.09 23.12
N TRP A 162 -4.61 6.84 22.74
CA TRP A 162 -4.77 5.71 23.65
C TRP A 162 -3.66 4.69 23.45
N GLN A 163 -2.84 4.50 24.49
CA GLN A 163 -1.66 3.66 24.43
C GLN A 163 -1.73 2.55 25.48
N VAL A 164 -1.56 1.31 25.04
CA VAL A 164 -1.42 0.12 25.88
C VAL A 164 -0.03 -0.43 25.65
N SER A 165 0.78 -0.55 26.69
CA SER A 165 2.17 -0.99 26.54
C SER A 165 2.66 -1.88 27.67
N GLY A 166 3.34 -2.96 27.31
CA GLY A 166 3.85 -3.98 28.22
C GLY A 166 3.11 -5.30 28.06
N ASP A 167 3.75 -6.38 28.49
CA ASP A 167 3.20 -7.72 28.30
C ASP A 167 1.89 -7.91 29.06
N GLN A 168 0.89 -8.52 28.41
CA GLN A 168 -0.44 -8.81 28.99
C GLN A 168 -1.21 -7.58 29.52
N THR A 169 -0.91 -6.37 29.05
CA THR A 169 -1.63 -5.15 29.46
C THR A 169 -2.92 -4.97 28.66
N THR A 170 -4.03 -4.53 29.25
CA THR A 170 -5.30 -4.35 28.54
C THR A 170 -5.98 -3.03 28.82
N LEU A 171 -6.53 -2.42 27.78
CA LEU A 171 -7.54 -1.36 27.83
C LEU A 171 -8.79 -1.81 27.07
N SER A 172 -9.94 -1.83 27.73
CA SER A 172 -11.22 -2.26 27.16
C SER A 172 -12.28 -1.17 27.27
N LEU A 173 -12.96 -0.90 26.16
CA LEU A 173 -14.10 0.02 26.07
C LEU A 173 -15.30 -0.69 25.43
N PRO A 174 -15.98 -1.58 26.18
CA PRO A 174 -16.94 -2.52 25.61
C PRO A 174 -18.22 -1.87 25.08
N GLU A 175 -18.63 -0.71 25.59
CA GLU A 175 -19.91 -0.08 25.23
C GLU A 175 -19.77 1.05 24.18
N VAL A 176 -18.56 1.29 23.67
CA VAL A 176 -18.32 2.25 22.58
C VAL A 176 -18.79 1.63 21.27
N THR A 177 -19.57 2.40 20.50
CA THR A 177 -20.22 1.93 19.25
C THR A 177 -19.79 2.72 18.01
N SER A 178 -19.31 3.96 18.18
CA SER A 178 -18.72 4.78 17.11
C SER A 178 -17.61 5.65 17.65
N ALA A 179 -16.56 5.88 16.86
CA ALA A 179 -15.43 6.69 17.28
C ALA A 179 -14.99 7.62 16.14
N VAL A 180 -14.68 8.88 16.48
CA VAL A 180 -14.29 9.91 15.52
C VAL A 180 -13.04 10.61 16.02
N ASN A 181 -12.04 10.81 15.15
CA ASN A 181 -10.88 11.64 15.47
C ASN A 181 -11.18 13.13 15.23
N LEU A 182 -11.65 13.87 16.25
CA LEU A 182 -11.85 15.32 16.14
C LEU A 182 -10.67 16.13 16.68
N SER A 183 -9.70 15.46 17.31
CA SER A 183 -8.71 16.09 18.19
C SER A 183 -7.39 16.45 17.50
N GLY A 184 -7.01 15.75 16.43
CA GLY A 184 -5.79 16.05 15.68
C GLY A 184 -5.10 14.81 15.13
N ASP A 185 -3.77 14.76 15.27
CA ASP A 185 -2.95 13.60 14.99
C ASP A 185 -2.98 12.67 16.22
N GLU A 186 -3.78 11.61 16.15
CA GLU A 186 -4.13 10.76 17.28
C GLU A 186 -3.71 9.31 17.05
N THR A 187 -3.34 8.63 18.14
CA THR A 187 -2.83 7.26 18.06
C THR A 187 -3.57 6.30 18.98
N LEU A 188 -4.11 5.23 18.40
CA LEU A 188 -4.58 4.02 19.08
C LEU A 188 -3.49 2.95 18.98
N ARG A 189 -2.76 2.65 20.06
CA ARG A 189 -1.60 1.76 20.02
C ARG A 189 -1.64 0.67 21.08
N ALA A 190 -1.34 -0.56 20.67
CA ALA A 190 -1.05 -1.68 21.56
C ALA A 190 0.37 -2.20 21.28
N THR A 191 1.24 -2.21 22.30
CA THR A 191 2.65 -2.63 22.19
C THR A 191 3.03 -3.68 23.23
N GLY A 192 3.67 -4.76 22.78
CA GLY A 192 4.17 -5.82 23.66
C GLY A 192 3.28 -7.06 23.66
N SER A 193 3.84 -8.17 24.12
CA SER A 193 3.28 -9.50 23.89
C SER A 193 1.97 -9.71 24.64
N GLY A 194 0.88 -9.87 23.88
CA GLY A 194 -0.47 -10.03 24.44
C GLY A 194 -1.03 -8.76 25.10
N SER A 195 -0.43 -7.60 24.82
CA SER A 195 -1.11 -6.32 25.08
C SER A 195 -2.36 -6.22 24.21
N LEU A 196 -3.43 -5.61 24.73
CA LEU A 196 -4.73 -5.54 24.07
C LEU A 196 -5.37 -4.16 24.24
N LEU A 197 -5.68 -3.51 23.13
CA LEU A 197 -6.66 -2.43 23.07
C LEU A 197 -7.94 -2.98 22.43
N SER A 198 -9.04 -3.03 23.17
CA SER A 198 -10.28 -3.67 22.72
C SER A 198 -11.45 -2.70 22.72
N LEU A 199 -12.09 -2.57 21.55
CA LEU A 199 -13.37 -1.89 21.34
C LEU A 199 -14.31 -2.86 20.60
N PRO A 200 -14.78 -3.91 21.27
CA PRO A 200 -15.40 -5.07 20.62
C PRO A 200 -16.77 -4.77 19.99
N ASN A 201 -17.43 -3.69 20.40
CA ASN A 201 -18.72 -3.24 19.87
C ASN A 201 -18.62 -1.99 18.97
N LEU A 202 -17.39 -1.54 18.65
CA LEU A 202 -17.21 -0.41 17.73
C LEU A 202 -17.64 -0.82 16.33
N THR A 203 -18.56 -0.06 15.73
CA THR A 203 -19.13 -0.36 14.40
C THR A 203 -18.68 0.60 13.31
N SER A 204 -18.36 1.85 13.66
CA SER A 204 -17.81 2.85 12.75
C SER A 204 -16.58 3.53 13.35
N LEU A 205 -15.57 3.72 12.51
CA LEU A 205 -14.39 4.52 12.81
C LEU A 205 -14.24 5.60 11.74
N SER A 206 -14.26 6.87 12.13
CA SER A 206 -14.14 7.99 11.19
C SER A 206 -12.96 8.86 11.54
N ASN A 207 -12.25 9.32 10.52
CA ASN A 207 -11.34 10.44 10.68
C ASN A 207 -12.12 11.75 10.78
N GLY A 208 -11.46 12.83 11.18
CA GLY A 208 -12.03 14.15 11.24
C GLY A 208 -12.01 14.89 9.89
N THR A 209 -12.41 16.16 9.90
CA THR A 209 -12.57 17.01 8.70
C THR A 209 -11.44 18.03 8.49
N GLY A 210 -10.39 18.00 9.32
CA GLY A 210 -9.28 18.95 9.34
C GLY A 210 -8.01 18.42 8.67
N ARG A 211 -7.21 19.32 8.11
CA ARG A 211 -5.99 19.02 7.34
C ARG A 211 -4.91 18.22 8.10
N THR A 212 -4.90 18.31 9.43
CA THR A 212 -3.86 17.70 10.28
C THR A 212 -4.41 16.57 11.14
N GLN A 213 -5.55 16.01 10.73
CA GLN A 213 -6.20 14.95 11.50
C GLN A 213 -5.76 13.61 10.94
N ASP A 214 -4.66 13.08 11.46
CA ASP A 214 -4.21 11.73 11.16
C ASP A 214 -4.68 10.80 12.27
N LEU A 215 -5.19 9.63 11.89
CA LEU A 215 -5.53 8.59 12.85
C LEU A 215 -4.61 7.39 12.66
N HIS A 216 -3.77 7.14 13.65
CA HIS A 216 -2.87 5.99 13.68
C HIS A 216 -3.48 4.86 14.50
N VAL A 217 -3.59 3.66 13.93
CA VAL A 217 -4.03 2.44 14.61
C VAL A 217 -2.92 1.40 14.52
N GLU A 218 -2.23 1.14 15.62
CA GLU A 218 -0.92 0.50 15.62
C GLU A 218 -0.82 -0.69 16.60
N ALA A 219 -0.72 -1.89 16.05
CA ALA A 219 -0.39 -3.10 16.79
C ALA A 219 1.10 -3.40 16.61
N LEU A 220 1.89 -3.32 17.68
CA LEU A 220 3.35 -3.39 17.63
C LEU A 220 3.89 -4.49 18.56
N GLN A 221 4.97 -5.15 18.16
CA GLN A 221 5.74 -6.08 19.01
C GLN A 221 4.87 -7.13 19.75
N GLY A 222 3.90 -7.75 19.08
CA GLY A 222 3.01 -8.74 19.67
C GLY A 222 1.72 -8.19 20.30
N GLY A 223 1.45 -6.90 20.13
CA GLY A 223 0.23 -6.25 20.60
C GLY A 223 -0.98 -6.55 19.72
N VAL A 224 -2.16 -6.44 20.30
CA VAL A 224 -3.44 -6.72 19.63
C VAL A 224 -4.35 -5.51 19.73
N ILE A 225 -4.96 -5.14 18.61
CA ILE A 225 -6.05 -4.18 18.56
C ILE A 225 -7.31 -4.92 18.08
N ASP A 226 -8.33 -4.98 18.93
CA ASP A 226 -9.63 -5.58 18.62
C ASP A 226 -10.64 -4.52 18.20
N LEU A 227 -10.90 -4.50 16.90
CA LEU A 227 -11.93 -3.70 16.22
C LEU A 227 -12.84 -4.64 15.42
N SER A 228 -13.05 -5.87 15.92
CA SER A 228 -13.65 -6.97 15.17
C SER A 228 -15.08 -6.69 14.66
N SER A 229 -15.82 -5.78 15.32
CA SER A 229 -17.16 -5.37 14.91
C SER A 229 -17.20 -4.15 13.96
N VAL A 230 -16.05 -3.53 13.66
CA VAL A 230 -16.01 -2.36 12.78
C VAL A 230 -16.45 -2.75 11.39
N THR A 231 -17.46 -2.07 10.87
CA THR A 231 -18.03 -2.31 9.53
C THR A 231 -17.54 -1.29 8.51
N GLU A 232 -17.19 -0.09 8.98
CA GLU A 232 -16.71 1.00 8.14
C GLU A 232 -15.58 1.79 8.80
N ILE A 233 -14.55 2.07 8.00
CA ILE A 233 -13.49 3.04 8.28
C ILE A 233 -13.58 4.11 7.20
N ILE A 234 -13.79 5.36 7.61
CA ILE A 234 -14.07 6.46 6.69
C ILE A 234 -13.12 7.61 6.97
N ASP A 235 -12.31 7.98 5.98
CA ASP A 235 -11.83 9.35 5.87
C ASP A 235 -12.88 10.15 5.10
N PRO A 236 -13.56 11.13 5.72
CA PRO A 236 -14.79 11.71 5.16
C PRO A 236 -14.57 12.47 3.84
N GLN A 237 -15.64 12.75 3.08
CA GLN A 237 -15.53 13.64 1.91
C GLN A 237 -15.52 15.13 2.31
N GLU A 238 -16.00 15.45 3.50
CA GLU A 238 -16.16 16.83 3.96
C GLU A 238 -14.86 17.42 4.53
N GLY A 239 -14.77 18.75 4.57
CA GLY A 239 -13.65 19.47 5.16
C GLY A 239 -12.41 19.58 4.28
N ASP A 240 -11.25 19.79 4.91
CA ASP A 240 -9.96 19.90 4.23
C ASP A 240 -9.33 18.51 4.11
N GLN A 241 -9.32 17.96 2.89
CA GLN A 241 -8.90 16.61 2.57
C GLN A 241 -7.39 16.45 2.37
N ARG A 242 -6.62 17.54 2.48
CA ARG A 242 -5.18 17.51 2.29
C ARG A 242 -4.49 17.00 3.54
N GLY A 243 -3.47 16.17 3.40
CA GLY A 243 -2.60 15.74 4.51
C GLY A 243 -3.26 15.02 5.69
N ARG A 244 -4.49 14.52 5.54
CA ARG A 244 -5.16 13.68 6.54
C ARG A 244 -5.29 12.25 6.02
N ALA A 245 -5.11 11.27 6.89
CA ALA A 245 -5.24 9.86 6.57
C ALA A 245 -5.60 9.02 7.78
N THR A 246 -6.27 7.89 7.56
CA THR A 246 -6.37 6.81 8.55
C THR A 246 -5.34 5.74 8.24
N ARG A 247 -4.47 5.42 9.19
CA ARG A 247 -3.29 4.57 9.02
C ARG A 247 -3.35 3.38 9.96
N LEU A 248 -3.55 2.18 9.41
CA LEU A 248 -3.51 0.93 10.16
C LEU A 248 -2.15 0.25 9.97
N ARG A 249 -1.49 -0.11 11.07
CA ARG A 249 -0.17 -0.74 11.05
C ARG A 249 -0.08 -1.89 12.05
N ALA A 250 0.00 -3.11 11.53
CA ALA A 250 0.39 -4.29 12.30
C ALA A 250 1.87 -4.59 12.01
N GLU A 251 2.74 -4.41 13.01
CA GLU A 251 4.18 -4.58 12.85
C GLU A 251 4.79 -5.52 13.89
N GLY A 252 5.56 -6.49 13.41
CA GLY A 252 6.26 -7.45 14.23
C GLY A 252 5.46 -8.74 14.44
N THR A 253 6.18 -9.84 14.68
CA THR A 253 5.58 -11.15 14.92
C THR A 253 4.58 -11.11 16.08
N GLY A 254 3.37 -11.62 15.82
CA GLY A 254 2.29 -11.69 16.80
C GLY A 254 1.44 -10.42 16.91
N SER A 255 1.85 -9.33 16.26
CA SER A 255 1.04 -8.11 16.21
C SER A 255 -0.20 -8.34 15.33
N LEU A 256 -1.37 -7.96 15.84
CA LEU A 256 -2.65 -8.23 15.19
C LEU A 256 -3.61 -7.05 15.27
N ILE A 257 -4.16 -6.64 14.14
CA ILE A 257 -5.36 -5.80 14.07
C ILE A 257 -6.52 -6.65 13.58
N GLN A 258 -7.62 -6.70 14.34
CA GLN A 258 -8.82 -7.48 14.02
C GLN A 258 -9.92 -6.57 13.46
N LEU A 259 -10.41 -6.87 12.27
CA LEU A 259 -11.39 -6.11 11.48
C LEU A 259 -12.37 -7.07 10.78
N ASP A 260 -12.87 -8.06 11.53
CA ASP A 260 -13.63 -9.20 11.02
C ASP A 260 -14.95 -8.83 10.34
N SER A 261 -15.50 -7.67 10.66
CA SER A 261 -16.77 -7.19 10.10
C SER A 261 -16.59 -6.08 9.07
N LEU A 262 -15.34 -5.70 8.76
CA LEU A 262 -15.05 -4.55 7.91
C LEU A 262 -15.53 -4.81 6.49
N GLN A 263 -16.40 -3.91 6.02
CA GLN A 263 -16.98 -3.94 4.68
C GLN A 263 -16.43 -2.80 3.82
N ASN A 264 -16.22 -1.63 4.42
CA ASN A 264 -15.81 -0.42 3.73
C ASN A 264 -14.59 0.19 4.40
N PHE A 265 -13.51 0.37 3.64
CA PHE A 265 -12.43 1.29 4.00
C PHE A 265 -12.28 2.30 2.87
N VAL A 266 -12.75 3.52 3.13
CA VAL A 266 -12.90 4.54 2.10
C VAL A 266 -12.15 5.79 2.51
N ASP A 267 -11.27 6.19 1.59
CA ASP A 267 -10.71 7.52 1.53
C ASP A 267 -11.19 8.18 0.23
N PHE A 268 -11.90 9.30 0.37
CA PHE A 268 -12.48 9.99 -0.78
C PHE A 268 -11.46 10.81 -1.59
N HIS A 269 -10.26 11.06 -1.05
CA HIS A 269 -9.28 11.91 -1.70
C HIS A 269 -7.85 11.44 -1.41
N ALA A 270 -7.38 10.47 -2.19
CA ALA A 270 -6.01 10.00 -2.14
C ALA A 270 -5.35 10.18 -3.51
N ASN A 271 -4.21 10.87 -3.55
CA ASN A 271 -3.46 11.11 -4.79
C ASN A 271 -1.93 10.97 -4.63
N THR A 272 -1.38 10.95 -3.42
CA THR A 272 0.06 10.78 -3.18
C THR A 272 0.36 9.93 -1.95
N ARG A 273 1.53 9.29 -1.94
CA ARG A 273 2.12 8.65 -0.76
C ARG A 273 3.02 9.61 0.02
N GLU A 274 3.39 10.74 -0.58
CA GLU A 274 4.34 11.65 0.05
C GLU A 274 3.78 12.22 1.35
N GLU A 275 4.54 12.01 2.42
CA GLU A 275 4.34 12.65 3.72
C GLU A 275 4.71 14.15 3.69
N ASP A 276 5.08 14.69 2.53
CA ASP A 276 5.63 16.04 2.42
C ASP A 276 4.53 17.08 2.72
N ARG A 277 4.44 17.43 4.01
CA ARG A 277 3.44 18.36 4.57
C ARG A 277 3.57 19.77 4.00
N ASP A 278 4.70 20.05 3.34
CA ASP A 278 5.06 21.35 2.77
C ASP A 278 4.48 21.56 1.35
N ASP A 279 3.99 20.50 0.68
CA ASP A 279 3.24 20.63 -0.58
C ASP A 279 1.74 20.78 -0.30
N ASP A 280 1.25 22.02 -0.46
CA ASP A 280 -0.07 22.49 -0.03
C ASP A 280 -1.30 21.88 -0.73
N ASP A 281 -1.13 20.89 -1.62
CA ASP A 281 -2.21 20.28 -2.44
C ASP A 281 -2.25 18.74 -2.39
N ASN A 282 -1.35 18.10 -1.64
CA ASN A 282 -1.20 16.65 -1.63
C ASN A 282 -2.19 15.96 -0.69
N ALA A 283 -2.97 15.04 -1.23
CA ALA A 283 -3.94 14.22 -0.50
C ALA A 283 -3.35 12.83 -0.29
N GLN A 284 -3.22 12.42 0.97
CA GLN A 284 -2.50 11.21 1.34
C GLN A 284 -3.41 10.00 1.23
N TYR A 285 -2.84 8.86 0.85
CA TYR A 285 -3.54 7.59 1.01
C TYR A 285 -3.76 7.30 2.50
N SER A 286 -4.98 6.94 2.86
CA SER A 286 -5.20 6.06 4.01
C SER A 286 -4.47 4.73 3.81
N GLU A 287 -4.01 4.11 4.89
CA GLU A 287 -3.06 2.98 4.81
C GLU A 287 -3.54 1.74 5.56
N LEU A 288 -3.22 0.57 5.01
CA LEU A 288 -3.38 -0.74 5.65
C LEU A 288 -2.08 -1.54 5.51
N ASN A 289 -1.29 -1.57 6.57
CA ASN A 289 0.08 -2.08 6.53
C ASN A 289 0.24 -3.29 7.46
N ALA A 290 0.46 -4.46 6.88
CA ALA A 290 0.93 -5.66 7.57
C ALA A 290 2.42 -5.83 7.26
N ILE A 291 3.29 -5.57 8.25
CA ILE A 291 4.73 -5.50 8.05
C ILE A 291 5.52 -6.27 9.10
N GLN A 292 6.73 -6.71 8.75
CA GLN A 292 7.67 -7.41 9.64
C GLN A 292 7.05 -8.60 10.42
N GLY A 293 6.14 -9.35 9.79
CA GLY A 293 5.46 -10.49 10.42
C GLY A 293 4.13 -10.14 11.12
N GLY A 294 3.67 -8.89 11.03
CA GLY A 294 2.36 -8.47 11.51
C GLY A 294 1.22 -9.08 10.71
N THR A 295 0.05 -9.16 11.34
CA THR A 295 -1.17 -9.69 10.73
C THR A 295 -2.32 -8.69 10.81
N ILE A 296 -3.06 -8.51 9.71
CA ILE A 296 -4.35 -7.82 9.70
C ILE A 296 -5.42 -8.83 9.30
N ARG A 297 -6.46 -8.96 10.13
CA ARG A 297 -7.56 -9.90 9.87
C ARG A 297 -8.79 -9.14 9.43
N LEU A 298 -9.14 -9.30 8.17
CA LEU A 298 -10.34 -8.79 7.52
C LEU A 298 -11.40 -9.89 7.44
N GLY A 299 -12.66 -9.47 7.30
CA GLY A 299 -13.74 -10.37 6.92
C GLY A 299 -14.21 -10.14 5.49
N SER A 300 -15.38 -9.51 5.37
CA SER A 300 -16.10 -9.32 4.10
C SER A 300 -15.87 -7.91 3.55
N LEU A 301 -14.60 -7.55 3.31
CA LEU A 301 -14.25 -6.25 2.77
C LEU A 301 -14.73 -6.14 1.31
N THR A 302 -15.80 -5.40 1.11
CA THR A 302 -16.46 -5.22 -0.18
C THR A 302 -16.01 -3.98 -0.94
N SER A 303 -15.33 -3.05 -0.28
CA SER A 303 -14.86 -1.80 -0.91
C SER A 303 -13.60 -1.29 -0.19
N LEU A 304 -12.49 -1.22 -0.91
CA LEU A 304 -11.26 -0.55 -0.48
C LEU A 304 -10.88 0.52 -1.52
N ARG A 305 -11.14 1.78 -1.19
CA ARG A 305 -11.05 2.93 -2.10
C ARG A 305 -10.12 3.99 -1.54
N GLY A 306 -9.19 4.48 -2.35
CA GLY A 306 -8.24 5.52 -1.94
C GLY A 306 -7.28 5.05 -0.84
N VAL A 307 -7.05 3.74 -0.75
CA VAL A 307 -6.22 3.14 0.30
C VAL A 307 -4.98 2.51 -0.32
N TYR A 308 -3.84 2.75 0.33
CA TYR A 308 -2.58 2.08 0.06
C TYR A 308 -2.42 0.90 1.02
N VAL A 309 -2.26 -0.31 0.47
CA VAL A 309 -2.11 -1.54 1.23
C VAL A 309 -0.68 -2.04 1.09
N ASP A 310 0.02 -2.25 2.21
CA ASP A 310 1.33 -2.91 2.22
C ASP A 310 1.20 -4.28 2.89
N ILE A 311 1.34 -5.35 2.10
CA ILE A 311 1.51 -6.69 2.62
C ILE A 311 2.97 -7.06 2.38
N ALA A 312 3.82 -6.73 3.35
CA ALA A 312 5.25 -6.96 3.23
C ALA A 312 5.61 -8.44 3.37
N VAL A 313 6.84 -8.78 2.98
CA VAL A 313 7.41 -10.13 3.12
C VAL A 313 7.20 -10.68 4.54
N ASN A 314 6.85 -11.96 4.63
CA ASN A 314 6.52 -12.69 5.86
C ASN A 314 5.33 -12.15 6.67
N SER A 315 4.58 -11.17 6.14
CA SER A 315 3.40 -10.60 6.78
C SER A 315 2.13 -11.13 6.11
N MET A 316 1.00 -11.00 6.80
CA MET A 316 -0.25 -11.60 6.34
C MET A 316 -1.44 -10.66 6.48
N VAL A 317 -2.26 -10.62 5.44
CA VAL A 317 -3.65 -10.18 5.55
C VAL A 317 -4.53 -11.40 5.39
N SER A 318 -5.46 -11.63 6.31
CA SER A 318 -6.47 -12.69 6.19
C SER A 318 -7.80 -12.08 5.84
N GLY A 319 -8.62 -12.75 5.02
CA GLY A 319 -9.84 -12.18 4.45
C GLY A 319 -9.65 -11.71 3.01
N SER A 320 -10.75 -11.45 2.30
CA SER A 320 -10.69 -11.07 0.88
C SER A 320 -10.55 -9.55 0.73
N ILE A 321 -9.91 -9.09 -0.34
CA ILE A 321 -9.75 -7.67 -0.67
C ILE A 321 -10.44 -7.37 -2.00
N GLN A 322 -11.33 -6.38 -1.99
CA GLN A 322 -11.88 -5.73 -3.18
C GLN A 322 -11.16 -4.38 -3.37
N LEU A 323 -10.17 -4.34 -4.27
CA LEU A 323 -9.40 -3.13 -4.57
C LEU A 323 -10.13 -2.31 -5.64
N GLU A 324 -10.59 -1.10 -5.27
CA GLU A 324 -11.24 -0.17 -6.21
C GLU A 324 -10.23 0.64 -7.04
N PRO A 325 -10.65 1.27 -8.16
CA PRO A 325 -9.83 2.21 -8.89
C PRO A 325 -9.29 3.33 -8.00
N GLY A 326 -8.00 3.63 -8.16
CA GLY A 326 -7.30 4.61 -7.32
C GLY A 326 -6.70 4.02 -6.06
N SER A 327 -6.99 2.78 -5.67
CA SER A 327 -6.30 2.10 -4.57
C SER A 327 -5.08 1.31 -5.06
N ILE A 328 -4.10 1.13 -4.17
CA ILE A 328 -2.84 0.44 -4.46
C ILE A 328 -2.62 -0.69 -3.46
N LEU A 329 -2.21 -1.86 -3.94
CA LEU A 329 -1.70 -2.97 -3.14
C LEU A 329 -0.23 -3.21 -3.49
N LEU A 330 0.66 -2.98 -2.52
CA LEU A 330 2.05 -3.41 -2.56
C LEU A 330 2.15 -4.85 -2.04
N ALA A 331 2.48 -5.77 -2.95
CA ALA A 331 2.27 -7.20 -2.82
C ALA A 331 3.61 -7.96 -2.69
N ALA A 332 3.99 -8.33 -1.46
CA ALA A 332 5.19 -9.14 -1.20
C ALA A 332 5.03 -10.23 -0.12
N GLY A 333 3.90 -10.24 0.59
CA GLY A 333 3.56 -11.22 1.62
C GLY A 333 2.46 -12.18 1.20
N THR A 334 1.58 -12.50 2.15
CA THR A 334 0.47 -13.45 1.91
C THR A 334 -0.89 -12.80 2.14
N LEU A 335 -1.77 -12.93 1.16
CA LEU A 335 -3.20 -12.72 1.32
C LEU A 335 -3.89 -14.07 1.53
N ASN A 336 -4.42 -14.31 2.72
CA ASN A 336 -5.22 -15.49 3.03
C ASN A 336 -6.72 -15.23 2.76
N GLY A 337 -7.06 -15.14 1.48
CA GLY A 337 -8.39 -14.83 0.95
C GLY A 337 -8.32 -14.57 -0.55
N SER A 338 -9.44 -14.18 -1.16
CA SER A 338 -9.48 -13.84 -2.58
C SER A 338 -9.12 -12.37 -2.82
N LEU A 339 -8.52 -12.08 -3.98
CA LEU A 339 -8.21 -10.72 -4.43
C LEU A 339 -9.04 -10.38 -5.66
N HIS A 340 -9.81 -9.30 -5.57
CA HIS A 340 -10.45 -8.68 -6.73
C HIS A 340 -9.81 -7.32 -7.00
N ASN A 341 -9.16 -7.19 -8.15
CA ASN A 341 -8.37 -6.03 -8.53
C ASN A 341 -9.06 -5.19 -9.61
N SER A 342 -9.48 -3.98 -9.24
CA SER A 342 -9.81 -2.88 -10.16
C SER A 342 -8.89 -1.66 -9.98
N GLY A 343 -7.91 -1.75 -9.08
CA GLY A 343 -6.92 -0.73 -8.79
C GLY A 343 -5.54 -1.13 -9.34
N GLN A 344 -4.50 -0.93 -8.55
CA GLN A 344 -3.13 -1.27 -8.93
C GLN A 344 -2.54 -2.30 -7.95
N VAL A 345 -2.06 -3.43 -8.47
CA VAL A 345 -1.24 -4.37 -7.70
C VAL A 345 0.20 -4.17 -8.14
N GLN A 346 1.04 -3.75 -7.20
CA GLN A 346 2.45 -3.44 -7.41
C GLN A 346 3.32 -4.39 -6.60
N THR A 347 4.53 -4.63 -7.08
CA THR A 347 5.57 -5.33 -6.34
C THR A 347 6.62 -4.33 -5.86
N PRO A 348 7.20 -4.51 -4.65
CA PRO A 348 8.30 -3.67 -4.20
C PRO A 348 9.53 -3.75 -5.12
N ALA A 349 10.50 -2.86 -4.88
CA ALA A 349 11.78 -2.94 -5.57
C ALA A 349 12.55 -4.18 -5.10
N GLY A 350 12.59 -5.21 -5.93
CA GLY A 350 13.23 -6.47 -5.58
C GLY A 350 12.79 -7.62 -6.46
N VAL A 351 13.00 -8.84 -5.96
CA VAL A 351 12.37 -10.06 -6.46
C VAL A 351 11.45 -10.52 -5.36
N ASP A 352 10.15 -10.41 -5.57
CA ASP A 352 9.15 -10.64 -4.56
C ASP A 352 8.21 -11.79 -4.93
N VAL A 353 7.76 -12.50 -3.89
CA VAL A 353 6.76 -13.55 -4.04
C VAL A 353 5.52 -13.13 -3.27
N PHE A 354 4.43 -12.89 -3.98
CA PHE A 354 3.13 -12.65 -3.37
C PHE A 354 2.26 -13.88 -3.51
N THR A 355 1.58 -14.27 -2.43
CA THR A 355 0.67 -15.44 -2.44
C THR A 355 -0.75 -15.04 -2.09
N VAL A 356 -1.69 -15.38 -2.97
CA VAL A 356 -3.14 -15.32 -2.77
C VAL A 356 -3.65 -16.73 -2.50
N ASN A 357 -3.97 -17.04 -1.24
CA ASN A 357 -4.62 -18.30 -0.85
C ASN A 357 -6.13 -18.25 -1.10
N GLY A 358 -6.51 -18.00 -2.35
CA GLY A 358 -7.89 -17.81 -2.79
C GLY A 358 -7.95 -17.64 -4.30
N ASP A 359 -9.04 -17.08 -4.79
CA ASP A 359 -9.21 -16.72 -6.19
C ASP A 359 -8.61 -15.33 -6.48
N PHE A 360 -8.15 -15.11 -7.71
CA PHE A 360 -7.74 -13.81 -8.23
C PHE A 360 -8.66 -13.39 -9.38
N THR A 361 -9.20 -12.18 -9.31
CA THR A 361 -9.98 -11.58 -10.39
C THR A 361 -9.40 -10.22 -10.71
N GLN A 362 -8.90 -10.03 -11.92
CA GLN A 362 -8.55 -8.71 -12.44
C GLN A 362 -9.63 -8.22 -13.39
N THR A 363 -10.12 -7.00 -13.16
CA THR A 363 -11.10 -6.37 -14.04
C THR A 363 -10.41 -5.62 -15.18
N GLY A 364 -11.18 -5.11 -16.14
CA GLY A 364 -10.66 -4.30 -17.25
C GLY A 364 -10.00 -2.97 -16.81
N HIS A 365 -10.20 -2.53 -15.56
CA HIS A 365 -9.56 -1.33 -15.01
C HIS A 365 -8.31 -1.65 -14.16
N GLY A 366 -8.14 -2.91 -13.76
CA GLY A 366 -7.06 -3.32 -12.89
C GLY A 366 -5.73 -3.44 -13.64
N THR A 367 -4.64 -3.12 -12.94
CA THR A 367 -3.27 -3.41 -13.40
C THR A 367 -2.58 -4.35 -12.41
N LEU A 368 -1.86 -5.33 -12.94
CA LEU A 368 -0.88 -6.13 -12.22
C LEU A 368 0.52 -5.75 -12.72
N SER A 369 1.39 -5.31 -11.83
CA SER A 369 2.79 -5.01 -12.14
C SER A 369 3.69 -6.19 -11.78
N VAL A 370 4.66 -6.48 -12.65
CA VAL A 370 5.66 -7.54 -12.46
C VAL A 370 7.03 -7.00 -12.86
N ALA A 371 8.01 -7.11 -11.96
CA ALA A 371 9.40 -6.73 -12.23
C ALA A 371 10.26 -7.95 -12.61
N LEU A 372 11.19 -7.71 -13.54
CA LEU A 372 12.20 -8.67 -13.98
C LEU A 372 13.59 -8.04 -13.80
N SER A 373 14.46 -8.71 -13.06
CA SER A 373 15.80 -8.22 -12.71
C SER A 373 16.94 -9.14 -13.20
N SER A 374 16.66 -10.42 -13.48
CA SER A 374 17.61 -11.38 -14.06
C SER A 374 16.87 -12.63 -14.55
N PRO A 375 17.55 -13.60 -15.23
CA PRO A 375 16.91 -14.83 -15.69
C PRO A 375 16.23 -15.66 -14.58
N THR A 376 16.65 -15.51 -13.33
CA THR A 376 16.09 -16.20 -12.16
C THR A 376 15.52 -15.24 -11.11
N GLY A 377 15.58 -13.94 -11.37
CA GLY A 377 15.14 -12.90 -10.45
C GLY A 377 14.01 -12.13 -11.09
N PHE A 378 12.78 -12.52 -10.77
CA PHE A 378 11.56 -11.90 -11.27
C PHE A 378 10.45 -12.15 -10.26
N ASP A 379 9.48 -11.24 -10.23
CA ASP A 379 8.38 -11.37 -9.30
C ASP A 379 7.49 -12.55 -9.66
N SER A 380 6.97 -13.19 -8.62
CA SER A 380 6.09 -14.36 -8.74
C SER A 380 4.79 -14.10 -7.99
N PHE A 381 3.70 -14.04 -8.74
CA PHE A 381 2.34 -13.89 -8.22
C PHE A 381 1.67 -15.28 -8.16
N ASN A 382 1.45 -15.80 -6.96
CA ASN A 382 0.98 -17.17 -6.77
C ASN A 382 -0.47 -17.20 -6.29
N VAL A 383 -1.37 -17.73 -7.11
CA VAL A 383 -2.79 -17.88 -6.79
C VAL A 383 -3.08 -19.36 -6.54
N THR A 384 -3.61 -19.71 -5.37
CA THR A 384 -3.95 -21.12 -5.11
C THR A 384 -5.27 -21.55 -5.75
N GLY A 385 -6.18 -20.58 -5.97
CA GLY A 385 -7.48 -20.75 -6.61
C GLY A 385 -7.45 -20.47 -8.12
N SER A 386 -8.57 -20.00 -8.65
CA SER A 386 -8.73 -19.64 -10.06
C SER A 386 -8.29 -18.20 -10.35
N ALA A 387 -7.81 -17.93 -11.56
CA ALA A 387 -7.44 -16.60 -12.04
C ALA A 387 -8.34 -16.14 -13.19
N GLN A 388 -9.08 -15.05 -12.99
CA GLN A 388 -9.80 -14.34 -14.06
C GLN A 388 -8.96 -13.14 -14.49
N LEU A 389 -8.52 -13.12 -15.75
CA LEU A 389 -7.56 -12.15 -16.26
C LEU A 389 -8.22 -11.19 -17.26
N ASN A 390 -7.97 -9.88 -17.07
CA ASN A 390 -8.38 -8.77 -17.92
C ASN A 390 -7.49 -7.55 -17.58
N GLY A 391 -7.75 -6.39 -18.17
CA GLY A 391 -7.02 -5.16 -17.87
C GLY A 391 -5.55 -5.25 -18.29
N THR A 392 -4.66 -4.68 -17.48
CA THR A 392 -3.26 -4.47 -17.87
C THR A 392 -2.30 -5.35 -17.08
N LEU A 393 -1.36 -5.99 -17.77
CA LEU A 393 -0.12 -6.51 -17.20
C LEU A 393 1.01 -5.52 -17.47
N ALA A 394 1.52 -4.86 -16.44
CA ALA A 394 2.62 -3.92 -16.53
C ALA A 394 3.94 -4.61 -16.20
N LEU A 395 4.89 -4.58 -17.12
CA LEU A 395 6.20 -5.20 -16.98
C LEU A 395 7.25 -4.12 -16.76
N ALA A 396 8.17 -4.38 -15.83
CA ALA A 396 9.27 -3.47 -15.53
C ALA A 396 10.60 -4.22 -15.54
N PHE A 397 11.55 -3.74 -16.34
CA PHE A 397 12.93 -4.20 -16.30
C PHE A 397 13.72 -3.40 -15.27
N THR A 398 14.22 -4.07 -14.25
CA THR A 398 15.00 -3.44 -13.17
C THR A 398 16.46 -3.86 -13.25
N SER A 399 17.33 -3.14 -12.53
CA SER A 399 18.76 -3.46 -12.46
C SER A 399 19.48 -3.51 -13.82
N GLY A 400 18.94 -2.82 -14.85
CA GLY A 400 19.49 -2.82 -16.22
C GLY A 400 19.34 -4.15 -16.96
N PHE A 401 18.43 -5.01 -16.51
CA PHE A 401 18.19 -6.31 -17.13
C PHE A 401 17.55 -6.15 -18.51
N VAL A 402 18.11 -6.85 -19.49
CA VAL A 402 17.57 -6.96 -20.85
C VAL A 402 17.39 -8.44 -21.14
N PRO A 403 16.14 -8.96 -21.16
CA PRO A 403 15.89 -10.36 -21.46
C PRO A 403 16.38 -10.72 -22.88
N GLU A 404 17.14 -11.81 -23.02
CA GLU A 404 17.52 -12.33 -24.33
C GLU A 404 16.37 -13.17 -24.93
N ILE A 405 16.31 -13.24 -26.27
CA ILE A 405 15.34 -14.06 -26.99
C ILE A 405 15.45 -15.53 -26.54
N GLY A 406 14.31 -16.14 -26.22
CA GLY A 406 14.18 -17.50 -25.71
C GLY A 406 14.14 -17.60 -24.18
N MET A 407 14.44 -16.54 -23.43
CA MET A 407 14.26 -16.52 -21.98
C MET A 407 12.78 -16.63 -21.62
N SER A 408 12.47 -17.30 -20.50
CA SER A 408 11.11 -17.55 -20.05
C SER A 408 10.95 -17.31 -18.55
N PHE A 409 9.84 -16.70 -18.15
CA PHE A 409 9.56 -16.24 -16.78
C PHE A 409 8.15 -16.68 -16.39
N ALA A 410 8.02 -17.57 -15.40
CA ALA A 410 6.73 -18.02 -14.88
C ALA A 410 6.24 -17.04 -13.79
N VAL A 411 5.62 -15.95 -14.23
CA VAL A 411 5.33 -14.80 -13.35
C VAL A 411 4.00 -14.91 -12.60
N LEU A 412 3.10 -15.80 -13.05
CA LEU A 412 1.80 -16.01 -12.42
C LEU A 412 1.46 -17.51 -12.40
N SER A 413 1.11 -18.05 -11.23
CA SER A 413 0.61 -19.42 -11.07
C SER A 413 -0.83 -19.44 -10.58
N TYR A 414 -1.61 -20.45 -10.99
CA TYR A 414 -3.02 -20.63 -10.64
C TYR A 414 -3.47 -22.09 -10.78
N SER A 415 -4.60 -22.46 -10.19
CA SER A 415 -5.23 -23.78 -10.40
C SER A 415 -5.94 -23.90 -11.76
N SER A 416 -6.43 -22.77 -12.27
CA SER A 416 -7.05 -22.60 -13.59
C SER A 416 -7.10 -21.12 -13.94
N SER A 417 -7.13 -20.80 -15.24
CA SER A 417 -7.31 -19.42 -15.71
C SER A 417 -8.45 -19.29 -16.71
N THR A 418 -9.03 -18.10 -16.76
CA THR A 418 -9.99 -17.68 -17.79
C THR A 418 -9.69 -16.23 -18.18
N GLY A 419 -9.94 -15.91 -19.45
CA GLY A 419 -9.55 -14.61 -20.02
C GLY A 419 -8.05 -14.48 -20.25
N ALA A 420 -7.65 -13.28 -20.64
CA ALA A 420 -6.27 -12.86 -20.88
C ALA A 420 -6.15 -11.38 -20.51
N PHE A 421 -4.94 -10.91 -20.20
CA PHE A 421 -4.71 -9.47 -20.07
C PHE A 421 -5.03 -8.79 -21.41
N ALA A 422 -5.84 -7.73 -21.37
CA ALA A 422 -6.24 -6.98 -22.55
C ALA A 422 -5.08 -6.12 -23.08
N PHE A 423 -4.21 -5.65 -22.18
CA PHE A 423 -3.04 -4.86 -22.51
C PHE A 423 -1.81 -5.40 -21.78
N ILE A 424 -0.67 -5.33 -22.46
CA ILE A 424 0.64 -5.56 -21.86
C ILE A 424 1.47 -4.32 -22.16
N THR A 425 2.12 -3.78 -21.14
CA THR A 425 2.96 -2.58 -21.26
C THR A 425 4.35 -2.87 -20.72
N GLY A 426 5.39 -2.30 -21.32
CA GLY A 426 6.78 -2.52 -20.88
C GLY A 426 7.35 -3.87 -21.30
N ASP A 427 6.74 -4.49 -22.30
CA ASP A 427 7.11 -5.78 -22.89
C ASP A 427 8.23 -5.70 -23.93
N ASP A 428 8.49 -4.53 -24.52
CA ASP A 428 9.65 -4.30 -25.39
C ASP A 428 10.95 -4.30 -24.58
N THR A 429 11.88 -5.21 -24.91
CA THR A 429 13.18 -5.31 -24.22
C THR A 429 14.15 -4.20 -24.63
N GLY A 430 13.84 -3.39 -25.64
CA GLY A 430 14.71 -2.36 -26.20
C GLY A 430 15.89 -2.91 -27.00
N SER A 431 15.95 -4.22 -27.22
CA SER A 431 17.02 -4.93 -27.91
C SER A 431 16.52 -5.81 -29.05
N GLY A 432 15.34 -5.50 -29.59
CA GLY A 432 14.68 -6.30 -30.63
C GLY A 432 13.98 -7.56 -30.10
N GLY A 433 13.71 -7.63 -28.80
CA GLY A 433 12.90 -8.68 -28.18
C GLY A 433 11.60 -8.11 -27.59
N LYS A 434 10.56 -8.94 -27.51
CA LYS A 434 9.27 -8.61 -26.86
C LYS A 434 8.87 -9.74 -25.92
N LEU A 435 8.37 -9.43 -24.72
CA LEU A 435 7.83 -10.44 -23.80
C LEU A 435 6.41 -10.84 -24.23
N THR A 436 6.28 -12.06 -24.75
CA THR A 436 5.00 -12.61 -25.18
C THR A 436 4.42 -13.53 -24.10
N PRO A 437 3.15 -13.36 -23.69
CA PRO A 437 2.51 -14.24 -22.71
C PRO A 437 2.11 -15.57 -23.34
N THR A 438 2.27 -16.65 -22.59
CA THR A 438 1.69 -17.96 -22.86
C THR A 438 0.84 -18.37 -21.67
N TYR A 439 -0.47 -18.49 -21.88
CA TYR A 439 -1.43 -18.90 -20.85
C TYR A 439 -1.53 -20.42 -20.81
N GLY A 440 -0.81 -21.05 -19.90
CA GLY A 440 -0.87 -22.48 -19.66
C GLY A 440 -2.04 -22.89 -18.77
N ILE A 441 -2.19 -24.20 -18.54
CA ILE A 441 -3.27 -24.75 -17.70
C ILE A 441 -3.17 -24.36 -16.22
N SER A 442 -1.97 -24.01 -15.74
CA SER A 442 -1.71 -23.72 -14.32
C SER A 442 -0.72 -22.58 -14.08
N GLN A 443 -0.29 -21.90 -15.15
CA GLN A 443 0.65 -20.79 -15.05
C GLN A 443 0.59 -19.93 -16.32
N LEU A 444 0.84 -18.63 -16.16
CA LEU A 444 1.23 -17.76 -17.25
C LEU A 444 2.75 -17.62 -17.26
N THR A 445 3.32 -17.86 -18.44
CA THR A 445 4.75 -17.72 -18.71
C THR A 445 4.96 -16.60 -19.71
N LEU A 446 5.85 -15.65 -19.41
CA LEU A 446 6.33 -14.68 -20.39
C LEU A 446 7.57 -15.26 -21.07
N THR A 447 7.60 -15.27 -22.39
CA THR A 447 8.79 -15.68 -23.15
C THR A 447 9.25 -14.52 -24.02
N THR A 448 10.55 -14.21 -23.96
CA THR A 448 11.14 -13.22 -24.85
C THR A 448 11.18 -13.78 -26.26
N THR A 449 10.39 -13.23 -27.16
CA THR A 449 10.39 -13.56 -28.59
C THR A 449 11.11 -12.45 -29.37
N ALA A 450 11.51 -12.72 -30.61
CA ALA A 450 12.01 -11.67 -31.48
C ALA A 450 10.86 -10.70 -31.79
N ALA A 451 11.06 -9.41 -31.55
CA ALA A 451 10.14 -8.39 -32.02
C ALA A 451 10.28 -8.26 -33.55
N VAL A 452 9.17 -8.10 -34.26
CA VAL A 452 9.21 -7.76 -35.69
C VAL A 452 9.65 -6.30 -35.80
N LEU A 453 10.94 -6.08 -36.04
CA LEU A 453 11.50 -4.74 -36.21
C LEU A 453 11.25 -4.22 -37.64
N LEU A 454 10.65 -3.05 -37.75
CA LEU A 454 10.72 -2.23 -38.96
C LEU A 454 12.17 -1.70 -39.08
N SER A 455 12.88 -2.05 -40.14
CA SER A 455 14.19 -1.43 -40.42
C SER A 455 14.01 -0.05 -41.05
N ASP A 456 14.82 0.93 -40.61
CA ASP A 456 14.87 2.35 -40.96
C ASP A 456 13.88 2.86 -42.03
N ALA A 457 13.13 3.92 -41.68
CA ALA A 457 12.16 4.63 -42.52
C ALA A 457 12.74 5.29 -43.80
N ALA A 458 13.97 4.98 -44.20
CA ALA A 458 14.65 5.56 -45.35
C ALA A 458 13.98 5.27 -46.70
N GLY A 459 13.06 4.29 -46.76
CA GLY A 459 12.30 3.92 -47.97
C GLY A 459 10.84 4.36 -47.99
N LEU A 460 10.31 4.89 -46.88
CA LEU A 460 8.92 5.35 -46.82
C LEU A 460 8.79 6.73 -47.47
N SER A 461 7.72 6.92 -48.25
CA SER A 461 7.37 8.18 -48.90
C SER A 461 5.93 8.56 -48.59
N GLU A 462 5.53 9.78 -48.96
CA GLU A 462 4.17 10.27 -48.75
C GLU A 462 3.15 9.37 -49.46
N MET A 463 2.14 8.92 -48.71
CA MET A 463 0.96 8.23 -49.24
C MET A 463 -0.26 9.14 -49.11
N VAL A 464 -1.37 8.79 -49.76
CA VAL A 464 -2.64 9.54 -49.66
C VAL A 464 -3.69 8.64 -49.00
N ASP A 465 -4.28 9.12 -47.91
CA ASP A 465 -5.35 8.41 -47.17
C ASP A 465 -6.72 8.52 -47.88
N GLU A 466 -7.73 7.88 -47.29
CA GLU A 466 -9.12 7.84 -47.77
C GLU A 466 -9.74 9.23 -47.98
N ASN A 467 -9.27 10.23 -47.22
CA ASN A 467 -9.75 11.61 -47.16
C ASN A 467 -8.97 12.55 -48.09
N GLY A 468 -7.94 12.05 -48.78
CA GLY A 468 -7.06 12.84 -49.63
C GLY A 468 -5.97 13.58 -48.86
N ASN A 469 -5.74 13.24 -47.59
CA ASN A 469 -4.64 13.79 -46.80
C ASN A 469 -3.34 13.06 -47.13
N THR A 470 -2.24 13.82 -47.09
CA THR A 470 -0.90 13.27 -47.18
C THR A 470 -0.52 12.60 -45.87
N LEU A 471 -0.21 11.31 -45.92
CA LEU A 471 0.35 10.52 -44.83
C LEU A 471 1.87 10.60 -44.87
N THR A 472 2.49 11.08 -43.80
CA THR A 472 3.94 11.17 -43.75
C THR A 472 4.56 9.80 -43.48
N PRO A 473 5.84 9.58 -43.86
CA PRO A 473 6.59 8.37 -43.49
C PRO A 473 6.51 8.00 -42.01
N GLU A 474 6.45 8.99 -41.11
CA GLU A 474 6.34 8.78 -39.67
C GLU A 474 4.98 8.22 -39.27
N MET A 475 3.89 8.74 -39.86
CA MET A 475 2.53 8.25 -39.61
C MET A 475 2.36 6.82 -40.14
N ILE A 476 2.85 6.56 -41.36
CA ILE A 476 2.82 5.23 -41.97
C ILE A 476 3.57 4.23 -41.08
N ARG A 477 4.75 4.62 -40.57
CA ARG A 477 5.51 3.78 -39.64
C ARG A 477 4.75 3.50 -38.36
N GLU A 478 4.10 4.51 -37.77
CA GLU A 478 3.31 4.35 -36.55
C GLU A 478 2.16 3.35 -36.74
N TYR A 479 1.40 3.49 -37.83
CA TYR A 479 0.34 2.53 -38.19
C TYR A 479 0.89 1.12 -38.42
N LEU A 480 1.97 0.98 -39.19
CA LEU A 480 2.60 -0.32 -39.45
C LEU A 480 3.13 -0.98 -38.17
N THR A 481 3.77 -0.22 -37.29
CA THR A 481 4.24 -0.75 -35.99
C THR A 481 3.06 -1.23 -35.17
N SER A 482 2.01 -0.42 -35.04
CA SER A 482 0.81 -0.78 -34.29
C SER A 482 0.16 -2.05 -34.82
N TRP A 483 0.01 -2.19 -36.14
CA TRP A 483 -0.63 -3.37 -36.74
C TRP A 483 0.23 -4.63 -36.60
N LEU A 484 1.55 -4.52 -36.81
CA LEU A 484 2.47 -5.66 -36.72
C LEU A 484 2.66 -6.16 -35.28
N ASP A 485 2.58 -5.26 -34.29
CA ASP A 485 2.72 -5.60 -32.87
C ASP A 485 1.60 -6.50 -32.34
N GLU A 486 0.45 -6.50 -33.03
CA GLU A 486 -0.74 -7.28 -32.69
C GLU A 486 -0.83 -8.62 -33.45
N LEU A 487 0.12 -8.92 -34.37
CA LEU A 487 0.12 -10.19 -35.10
C LEU A 487 0.66 -11.34 -34.23
N PRO A 488 0.00 -12.53 -34.25
CA PRO A 488 0.43 -13.72 -33.52
C PRO A 488 1.58 -14.46 -34.24
N VAL A 489 2.65 -13.73 -34.60
CA VAL A 489 3.80 -14.31 -35.30
C VAL A 489 4.62 -15.15 -34.33
N ALA A 490 4.47 -16.47 -34.40
CA ALA A 490 5.30 -17.40 -33.64
C ALA A 490 6.79 -17.21 -33.98
N ALA A 491 7.60 -17.15 -32.93
CA ALA A 491 9.04 -16.96 -32.96
C ALA A 491 9.76 -17.86 -33.97
N GLY A 492 10.34 -17.26 -35.02
CA GLY A 492 11.33 -17.91 -35.87
C GLY A 492 11.13 -17.70 -37.38
N GLY A 493 11.33 -16.49 -37.89
CA GLY A 493 11.37 -16.28 -39.33
C GLY A 493 11.81 -14.91 -39.80
N PHE A 494 11.43 -13.84 -39.08
CA PHE A 494 11.70 -12.49 -39.56
C PHE A 494 13.07 -11.98 -39.12
N GLY A 495 13.93 -11.64 -40.09
CA GLY A 495 14.83 -10.50 -39.93
C GLY A 495 14.04 -9.20 -40.06
N ALA A 496 14.63 -8.05 -39.72
CA ALA A 496 13.96 -6.76 -39.83
C ALA A 496 13.31 -6.59 -41.23
N VAL A 497 12.02 -6.27 -41.27
CA VAL A 497 11.28 -6.05 -42.52
C VAL A 497 11.43 -4.59 -42.92
N SER A 498 11.76 -4.33 -44.17
CA SER A 498 11.86 -2.98 -44.73
C SER A 498 10.62 -2.68 -45.56
N PHE A 499 10.08 -1.48 -45.42
CA PHE A 499 8.94 -1.03 -46.21
C PHE A 499 9.38 0.12 -47.13
N VAL A 500 9.00 0.02 -48.40
CA VAL A 500 9.34 1.01 -49.43
C VAL A 500 8.07 1.44 -50.14
N VAL A 501 7.79 2.74 -50.20
CA VAL A 501 6.68 3.26 -51.01
C VAL A 501 7.22 3.62 -52.40
N ALA A 502 6.62 3.07 -53.45
CA ALA A 502 7.04 3.30 -54.83
C ALA A 502 5.83 3.34 -55.78
N ASP A 503 6.00 3.96 -56.96
CA ASP A 503 5.01 3.87 -58.05
C ASP A 503 5.22 2.54 -58.79
N LEU A 504 4.35 1.56 -58.54
CA LEU A 504 4.47 0.21 -59.07
C LEU A 504 3.78 0.09 -60.45
N PRO A 505 4.36 -0.69 -61.39
CA PRO A 505 3.78 -0.83 -62.72
C PRO A 505 2.46 -1.62 -62.70
N SER A 506 1.69 -1.50 -63.79
CA SER A 506 0.58 -2.43 -64.09
C SER A 506 -0.54 -2.55 -63.04
N ARG A 507 -0.77 -1.53 -62.21
CA ARG A 507 -1.75 -1.53 -61.10
C ARG A 507 -1.45 -2.55 -59.99
N GLN A 508 -0.19 -2.93 -59.86
CA GLN A 508 0.26 -3.72 -58.73
C GLN A 508 0.05 -2.95 -57.42
N LEU A 509 -0.41 -3.63 -56.37
CA LEU A 509 -0.71 -3.01 -55.07
C LEU A 509 0.49 -3.07 -54.13
N ALA A 510 1.22 -4.18 -54.14
CA ALA A 510 2.46 -4.35 -53.42
C ALA A 510 3.32 -5.46 -54.05
N ALA A 511 4.55 -5.59 -53.57
CA ALA A 511 5.46 -6.68 -53.90
C ALA A 511 6.33 -7.02 -52.68
N ALA A 512 6.65 -8.29 -52.49
CA ALA A 512 7.58 -8.75 -51.46
C ALA A 512 8.81 -9.43 -52.07
N SER A 513 10.00 -9.12 -51.54
CA SER A 513 11.22 -9.87 -51.85
C SER A 513 12.18 -9.83 -50.67
N THR A 514 12.72 -11.00 -50.33
CA THR A 514 13.73 -11.20 -49.27
C THR A 514 13.23 -10.74 -47.89
N ASN A 515 13.36 -9.46 -47.54
CA ASN A 515 12.84 -8.84 -46.32
C ASN A 515 12.16 -7.49 -46.59
N THR A 516 11.97 -7.11 -47.86
CA THR A 516 11.46 -5.80 -48.25
C THR A 516 10.09 -5.96 -48.86
N ILE A 517 9.15 -5.11 -48.43
CA ILE A 517 7.82 -4.98 -49.01
C ILE A 517 7.75 -3.61 -49.70
N TRP A 518 7.49 -3.61 -50.99
CA TRP A 518 7.20 -2.42 -51.78
C TRP A 518 5.69 -2.21 -51.82
N ILE A 519 5.22 -1.02 -51.45
CA ILE A 519 3.81 -0.65 -51.46
C ILE A 519 3.60 0.37 -52.57
N ASP A 520 2.56 0.19 -53.39
CA ASP A 520 2.21 1.16 -54.42
C ASP A 520 1.77 2.49 -53.81
N ILE A 521 2.18 3.61 -54.42
CA ILE A 521 1.91 4.94 -53.88
C ILE A 521 0.42 5.31 -53.88
N ASN A 522 -0.38 4.77 -54.80
CA ASN A 522 -1.77 5.19 -55.01
C ASN A 522 -2.78 4.04 -55.17
N ALA A 523 -2.39 2.82 -54.78
CA ALA A 523 -3.18 1.60 -54.91
C ALA A 523 -3.71 1.41 -56.34
N GLY A 524 -2.88 1.61 -57.36
CA GLY A 524 -3.31 1.49 -58.77
C GLY A 524 -4.41 2.50 -59.16
N SER A 525 -4.36 3.70 -58.57
CA SER A 525 -5.32 4.81 -58.68
C SER A 525 -6.65 4.64 -57.94
N ALA A 526 -6.80 3.60 -57.12
CA ALA A 526 -8.00 3.40 -56.30
C ALA A 526 -7.96 4.17 -54.96
N GLY A 527 -6.75 4.48 -54.47
CA GLY A 527 -6.53 5.05 -53.13
C GLY A 527 -6.51 3.98 -52.04
N TRP A 528 -5.70 4.22 -51.00
CA TRP A 528 -5.58 3.34 -49.84
C TRP A 528 -6.66 3.66 -48.81
N PHE A 529 -7.14 2.62 -48.12
CA PHE A 529 -7.83 2.72 -46.85
C PHE A 529 -6.85 2.32 -45.75
N ILE A 530 -6.63 3.22 -44.80
CA ILE A 530 -5.77 2.99 -43.63
C ILE A 530 -6.65 2.92 -42.40
N ASP A 531 -6.72 1.73 -41.83
CA ASP A 531 -7.59 1.48 -40.71
C ASP A 531 -6.88 1.76 -39.39
N VAL A 532 -7.37 2.75 -38.64
CA VAL A 532 -6.83 3.10 -37.33
C VAL A 532 -7.26 2.08 -36.27
N THR A 533 -8.32 1.32 -36.52
CA THR A 533 -8.92 0.31 -35.63
C THR A 533 -9.13 -1.03 -36.36
N PRO A 534 -8.07 -1.62 -36.95
CA PRO A 534 -8.19 -2.71 -37.91
C PRO A 534 -8.89 -3.97 -37.40
N TRP A 535 -8.74 -4.26 -36.11
CA TRP A 535 -9.26 -5.46 -35.45
C TRP A 535 -10.73 -5.36 -35.05
N GLN A 536 -11.27 -4.17 -35.20
CA GLN A 536 -12.57 -3.74 -34.72
C GLN A 536 -13.57 -3.79 -35.91
N ASN A 537 -13.05 -3.63 -37.14
CA ASN A 537 -13.65 -4.01 -38.43
C ASN A 537 -15.00 -3.31 -38.69
N GLU A 538 -15.15 -2.07 -38.21
CA GLU A 538 -16.37 -1.28 -38.27
C GLU A 538 -16.78 -0.90 -39.69
N GLU A 539 -15.80 -0.73 -40.59
CA GLU A 539 -16.02 -0.26 -41.95
C GLU A 539 -16.52 -1.37 -42.87
N PHE A 540 -16.53 -2.62 -42.41
CA PHE A 540 -16.86 -3.81 -43.19
C PHE A 540 -18.04 -4.59 -42.61
N ASP A 541 -18.84 -5.17 -43.50
CA ASP A 541 -19.89 -6.11 -43.11
C ASP A 541 -19.32 -7.51 -42.78
N SER A 542 -20.20 -8.42 -42.36
CA SER A 542 -19.84 -9.80 -42.01
C SER A 542 -19.26 -10.63 -43.16
N THR A 543 -19.24 -10.10 -44.39
CA THR A 543 -18.67 -10.74 -45.59
C THR A 543 -17.35 -10.11 -46.03
N GLY A 544 -16.81 -9.17 -45.25
CA GLY A 544 -15.56 -8.46 -45.57
C GLY A 544 -15.74 -7.40 -46.66
N ARG A 545 -16.97 -6.93 -46.89
CA ARG A 545 -17.27 -5.87 -47.86
C ARG A 545 -17.48 -4.55 -47.14
N ALA A 546 -16.87 -3.49 -47.65
CA ALA A 546 -17.03 -2.16 -47.10
C ALA A 546 -18.51 -1.76 -47.09
N VAL A 547 -18.96 -1.25 -45.94
CA VAL A 547 -20.30 -0.69 -45.79
C VAL A 547 -20.41 0.54 -46.69
N VAL A 548 -21.48 0.64 -47.49
CA VAL A 548 -21.64 1.75 -48.45
C VAL A 548 -21.56 3.11 -47.73
N GLY A 549 -20.64 3.96 -48.18
CA GLY A 549 -20.36 5.26 -47.60
C GLY A 549 -19.45 5.27 -46.37
N SER A 550 -18.86 4.12 -45.98
CA SER A 550 -17.73 4.08 -45.04
C SER A 550 -16.45 4.56 -45.70
N ASP A 551 -15.42 4.80 -44.88
CA ASP A 551 -14.10 5.23 -45.33
C ASP A 551 -13.39 4.17 -46.20
N ALA A 552 -13.76 2.89 -46.05
CA ALA A 552 -13.27 1.79 -46.87
C ALA A 552 -13.99 1.65 -48.24
N ASP A 553 -15.14 2.32 -48.44
CA ASP A 553 -15.97 2.16 -49.64
C ASP A 553 -15.24 2.65 -50.90
N GLY A 554 -14.95 1.72 -51.82
CA GLY A 554 -14.25 2.01 -53.07
C GLY A 554 -12.74 2.22 -52.95
N ARG A 555 -12.13 1.98 -51.77
CA ARG A 555 -10.68 2.05 -51.50
C ARG A 555 -10.05 0.66 -51.39
N VAL A 556 -8.72 0.56 -51.45
CA VAL A 556 -8.00 -0.70 -51.25
C VAL A 556 -7.54 -0.80 -49.80
N ASP A 557 -7.89 -1.89 -49.11
CA ASP A 557 -7.51 -2.12 -47.72
C ASP A 557 -6.01 -2.40 -47.58
N LEU A 558 -5.27 -1.48 -46.96
CA LEU A 558 -3.82 -1.59 -46.83
C LEU A 558 -3.43 -2.78 -45.94
N LEU A 559 -4.16 -3.04 -44.86
CA LEU A 559 -3.86 -4.14 -43.95
C LEU A 559 -3.94 -5.50 -44.65
N THR A 560 -4.98 -5.75 -45.45
CA THR A 560 -5.09 -6.99 -46.24
C THR A 560 -3.89 -7.17 -47.18
N VAL A 561 -3.47 -6.11 -47.88
CA VAL A 561 -2.32 -6.18 -48.79
C VAL A 561 -1.03 -6.48 -48.01
N LEU A 562 -0.80 -5.80 -46.88
CA LEU A 562 0.40 -6.04 -46.09
C LEU A 562 0.49 -7.48 -45.58
N LEU A 563 -0.63 -8.03 -45.11
CA LEU A 563 -0.68 -9.40 -44.61
C LEU A 563 -0.45 -10.42 -45.73
N HIS A 564 -0.92 -10.14 -46.94
CA HIS A 564 -0.60 -10.92 -48.15
C HIS A 564 0.92 -10.95 -48.42
N GLU A 565 1.57 -9.78 -48.43
CA GLU A 565 3.01 -9.66 -48.68
C GLU A 565 3.86 -10.30 -47.57
N ILE A 566 3.41 -10.20 -46.32
CA ILE A 566 4.02 -10.91 -45.19
C ILE A 566 3.91 -12.42 -45.40
N GLY A 567 2.79 -12.92 -45.94
CA GLY A 567 2.64 -14.30 -46.36
C GLY A 567 3.71 -14.74 -47.38
N HIS A 568 4.02 -13.90 -48.37
CA HIS A 568 5.12 -14.15 -49.31
C HIS A 568 6.48 -14.21 -48.63
N LEU A 569 6.76 -13.32 -47.68
CA LEU A 569 8.00 -13.38 -46.89
C LEU A 569 8.09 -14.66 -46.05
N LEU A 570 6.96 -15.22 -45.65
CA LEU A 570 6.84 -16.50 -44.94
C LEU A 570 6.89 -17.73 -45.86
N GLY A 571 7.07 -17.53 -47.17
CA GLY A 571 7.18 -18.60 -48.15
C GLY A 571 5.84 -19.14 -48.66
N GLN A 572 4.74 -18.41 -48.43
CA GLN A 572 3.46 -18.74 -49.03
C GLN A 572 3.40 -18.22 -50.48
N GLY A 573 2.93 -19.06 -51.40
CA GLY A 573 2.59 -18.64 -52.76
C GLY A 573 1.15 -18.14 -52.87
N HIS A 574 0.78 -17.64 -54.04
CA HIS A 574 -0.62 -17.26 -54.29
C HIS A 574 -1.57 -18.46 -54.16
N SER A 575 -2.79 -18.19 -53.69
CA SER A 575 -3.92 -19.11 -53.62
C SER A 575 -5.06 -18.66 -54.53
N GLU A 576 -6.00 -19.57 -54.80
CA GLU A 576 -7.23 -19.23 -55.56
C GLU A 576 -8.18 -18.33 -54.74
N ASP A 577 -8.21 -18.49 -53.41
CA ASP A 577 -9.10 -17.80 -52.48
C ASP A 577 -8.36 -17.40 -51.18
N GLY A 578 -8.93 -16.46 -50.42
CA GLY A 578 -8.44 -16.03 -49.10
C GLY A 578 -7.32 -14.99 -49.16
N LEU A 579 -6.57 -14.85 -48.06
CA LEU A 579 -5.56 -13.80 -47.89
C LEU A 579 -4.46 -13.84 -48.95
N MET A 580 -4.04 -15.03 -49.40
CA MET A 580 -3.01 -15.20 -50.45
C MET A 580 -3.56 -15.11 -51.88
N ARG A 581 -4.79 -14.63 -52.09
CA ARG A 581 -5.36 -14.44 -53.44
C ARG A 581 -4.62 -13.33 -54.20
N GLU A 582 -4.22 -13.60 -55.45
CA GLU A 582 -3.39 -12.71 -56.30
C GLU A 582 -3.98 -11.31 -56.53
N THR A 583 -5.30 -11.15 -56.42
CA THR A 583 -5.97 -9.87 -56.72
C THR A 583 -6.81 -9.42 -55.55
N LEU A 584 -6.78 -8.14 -55.20
CA LEU A 584 -7.68 -7.54 -54.22
C LEU A 584 -8.61 -6.54 -54.89
N GLY A 585 -9.90 -6.61 -54.56
CA GLY A 585 -10.89 -5.64 -55.04
C GLY A 585 -10.96 -4.44 -54.11
N THR A 586 -11.50 -3.31 -54.59
CA THR A 586 -11.81 -2.17 -53.73
C THR A 586 -12.98 -2.47 -52.80
N GLY A 587 -12.96 -1.89 -51.59
CA GLY A 587 -13.94 -2.12 -50.54
C GLY A 587 -13.96 -3.56 -50.05
N VAL A 588 -12.80 -4.25 -50.09
CA VAL A 588 -12.67 -5.64 -49.65
C VAL A 588 -11.58 -5.75 -48.60
N ARG A 589 -11.92 -6.38 -47.48
CA ARG A 589 -10.97 -6.92 -46.52
C ARG A 589 -11.12 -8.44 -46.49
N GLU A 590 -10.02 -9.15 -46.70
CA GLU A 590 -10.02 -10.61 -46.54
C GLU A 590 -10.02 -10.91 -45.03
N ALA A 591 -10.93 -11.77 -44.58
CA ALA A 591 -11.33 -11.86 -43.18
C ALA A 591 -10.15 -12.07 -42.20
N LEU A 592 -10.06 -11.17 -41.22
CA LEU A 592 -9.06 -11.15 -40.14
C LEU A 592 -9.72 -11.57 -38.83
N ASN A 593 -9.89 -12.87 -38.58
CA ASN A 593 -10.19 -13.33 -37.22
C ASN A 593 -8.96 -14.03 -36.62
N ALA A 594 -8.82 -13.96 -35.29
CA ALA A 594 -7.63 -14.46 -34.59
C ALA A 594 -7.32 -15.92 -34.94
N GLU A 595 -8.34 -16.77 -35.05
CA GLU A 595 -8.19 -18.20 -35.40
C GLU A 595 -7.64 -18.39 -36.83
N SER A 596 -8.10 -17.60 -37.80
CA SER A 596 -7.61 -17.63 -39.19
C SER A 596 -6.20 -17.08 -39.35
N LEU A 597 -5.80 -16.10 -38.52
CA LEU A 597 -4.44 -15.55 -38.52
C LEU A 597 -3.46 -16.51 -37.84
N ASP A 598 -3.86 -17.15 -36.74
CA ASP A 598 -3.08 -18.20 -36.10
C ASP A 598 -2.80 -19.36 -37.07
N ASP A 599 -3.83 -19.84 -37.78
CA ASP A 599 -3.68 -20.88 -38.80
C ASP A 599 -2.79 -20.42 -39.98
N PHE A 600 -2.95 -19.16 -40.41
CA PHE A 600 -2.14 -18.56 -41.48
C PHE A 600 -0.65 -18.49 -41.10
N PHE A 601 -0.32 -18.08 -39.87
CA PHE A 601 1.06 -17.98 -39.40
C PHE A 601 1.65 -19.34 -38.97
N ALA A 602 0.83 -20.33 -38.61
CA ALA A 602 1.27 -21.67 -38.19
C ALA A 602 1.74 -22.58 -39.34
N LEU A 603 1.34 -22.33 -40.60
CA LEU A 603 1.63 -23.20 -41.75
C LEU A 603 3.00 -22.98 -42.43
N SER A 604 3.83 -22.07 -41.89
CA SER A 604 5.05 -21.60 -42.57
C SER A 604 6.31 -22.44 -42.21
N PRO A 605 7.06 -22.97 -43.19
CA PRO A 605 8.31 -23.72 -42.93
C PRO A 605 9.49 -22.78 -42.59
N PRO A 606 10.55 -23.26 -41.90
CA PRO A 606 11.74 -22.45 -41.62
C PRO A 606 12.48 -22.08 -42.92
N LEU A 607 12.75 -20.78 -43.10
CA LEU A 607 13.32 -20.21 -44.33
C LEU A 607 14.69 -20.81 -44.69
N SER A 608 14.77 -21.40 -45.89
CA SER A 608 16.03 -21.60 -46.63
C SER A 608 16.00 -20.71 -47.87
N ALA A 609 17.10 -19.98 -48.08
CA ALA A 609 17.20 -18.87 -49.04
C ALA A 609 16.69 -19.21 -50.45
N PHE A 610 15.71 -18.43 -50.95
CA PHE A 610 15.27 -18.49 -52.35
C PHE A 610 15.06 -17.11 -52.99
N ALA A 611 15.09 -17.14 -54.32
CA ALA A 611 15.20 -16.06 -55.29
C ALA A 611 13.89 -15.25 -55.46
N PRO A 612 13.95 -14.01 -56.02
CA PRO A 612 12.78 -13.14 -56.15
C PRO A 612 11.72 -13.69 -57.11
N GLU A 613 10.47 -13.75 -56.67
CA GLU A 613 9.27 -13.89 -57.51
C GLU A 613 8.40 -12.64 -57.36
N VAL A 614 7.82 -12.20 -58.49
CA VAL A 614 7.12 -10.91 -58.64
C VAL A 614 5.62 -11.21 -58.71
N ALA A 615 4.84 -10.65 -57.78
CA ALA A 615 3.37 -10.66 -57.80
C ALA A 615 2.80 -9.65 -58.80
#